data_AF-A0A9E0N3N6-F1
#
_entry.id   AF-A0A9E0N3N6-F1
#
_cell.length_a   1.000
_cell.length_b   1.000
_cell.length_c   1.000
_cell.angle_alpha   90.00
_cell.angle_beta   90.00
_cell.angle_gamma   90.00
#
_symmetry.space_group_name_H-M   'P 1'
#
loop_
_entity.id
_entity.type
_entity.pdbx_description
1 polymer ?
#
loop_
_entity_poly.entity_id
_entity_poly.type
_entity_poly.pdbx_seq_one_letter_code
_entity_poly.pdbx_strand_id
1 'polypeptide(L)'
;MISLLVGASAALAQDAAPPVFDAGLAQRLGADDHGMRGYVFVLLKTGPNKMPDGPERDDMYRGHFANMTRLSKEGKLALAGPYDGVDGWRGLFVLAVKDIEEARKLVATDPVIIKGEMVAEYHRYYGSAALMLVPEQHDKLARKKF
;
A
#
# COMPACT_ATOMS: atom_id res chain seq x y z
N MET A 1 -58.41 29.36 5.09
CA MET A 1 -57.62 28.27 5.70
C MET A 1 -57.09 27.39 4.60
N ILE A 2 -55.82 27.53 4.22
CA ILE A 2 -55.14 26.65 3.26
C ILE A 2 -54.31 25.69 4.12
N SER A 3 -54.79 24.46 4.27
CA SER A 3 -54.04 23.42 4.99
C SER A 3 -52.89 22.93 4.12
N LEU A 4 -51.67 23.15 4.61
CA LEU A 4 -50.44 22.53 4.17
C LEU A 4 -50.49 21.02 4.47
N LEU A 5 -50.36 20.17 3.45
CA LEU A 5 -50.05 18.75 3.63
C LEU A 5 -48.57 18.56 3.33
N VAL A 6 -47.79 18.40 4.40
CA VAL A 6 -46.38 18.00 4.35
C VAL A 6 -46.35 16.49 4.09
N GLY A 7 -45.97 16.09 2.88
CA GLY A 7 -45.68 14.69 2.56
C GLY A 7 -44.29 14.31 3.08
N ALA A 8 -44.24 13.51 4.15
CA ALA A 8 -43.01 12.88 4.62
C ALA A 8 -42.56 11.82 3.60
N SER A 9 -41.47 12.07 2.88
CA SER A 9 -40.81 11.04 2.08
C SER A 9 -39.96 10.18 3.01
N ALA A 10 -40.46 8.99 3.34
CA ALA A 10 -39.65 7.93 3.91
C ALA A 10 -38.65 7.47 2.84
N ALA A 11 -37.39 7.88 2.98
CA ALA A 11 -36.31 7.31 2.19
C ALA A 11 -36.19 5.83 2.56
N LEU A 12 -36.57 4.95 1.63
CA LEU A 12 -36.27 3.53 1.73
C LEU A 12 -34.75 3.39 1.70
N ALA A 13 -34.16 2.98 2.82
CA ALA A 13 -32.82 2.41 2.82
C ALA A 13 -32.87 1.20 1.87
N GLN A 14 -32.12 1.26 0.76
CA GLN A 14 -31.94 0.09 -0.08
C GLN A 14 -31.10 -0.89 0.71
N ASP A 15 -31.72 -1.99 1.16
CA ASP A 15 -31.02 -3.19 1.60
C ASP A 15 -30.18 -3.69 0.41
N ALA A 16 -28.89 -3.35 0.41
CA ALA A 16 -27.96 -3.87 -0.56
C ALA A 16 -27.89 -5.40 -0.38
N ALA A 17 -28.11 -6.15 -1.46
CA ALA A 17 -27.93 -7.60 -1.44
C ALA A 17 -26.52 -7.94 -0.91
N PRO A 18 -26.36 -9.04 -0.14
CA PRO A 18 -25.06 -9.42 0.38
C PRO A 18 -24.06 -9.60 -0.78
N PRO A 19 -22.77 -9.27 -0.55
CA PRO A 19 -21.75 -9.41 -1.59
C PRO A 19 -21.70 -10.86 -2.06
N VAL A 20 -21.83 -11.06 -3.37
CA VAL A 20 -21.69 -12.38 -4.00
C VAL A 20 -20.20 -12.71 -4.10
N PHE A 21 -19.82 -13.89 -3.64
CA PHE A 21 -18.43 -14.37 -3.73
C PHE A 21 -17.98 -14.43 -5.19
N ASP A 22 -16.85 -13.79 -5.49
CA ASP A 22 -16.19 -13.81 -6.80
C ASP A 22 -14.92 -14.68 -6.75
N ALA A 23 -15.06 -15.93 -7.19
CA ALA A 23 -13.98 -16.91 -7.19
C ALA A 23 -12.79 -16.50 -8.09
N GLY A 24 -13.07 -15.85 -9.23
CA GLY A 24 -12.02 -15.42 -10.17
C GLY A 24 -11.20 -14.28 -9.58
N LEU A 25 -11.87 -13.34 -8.92
CA LEU A 25 -11.20 -12.26 -8.19
C LEU A 25 -10.39 -12.80 -7.02
N ALA A 26 -10.96 -13.71 -6.21
CA ALA A 26 -10.26 -14.33 -5.08
C ALA A 26 -8.96 -15.00 -5.54
N GLN A 27 -9.01 -15.80 -6.61
CA GLN A 27 -7.83 -16.44 -7.19
C GLN A 27 -6.81 -15.41 -7.68
N ARG A 28 -7.24 -14.39 -8.43
CA ARG A 28 -6.35 -13.35 -8.98
C ARG A 28 -5.61 -12.58 -7.89
N LEU A 29 -6.26 -12.29 -6.78
CA LEU A 29 -5.67 -11.53 -5.68
C LEU A 29 -4.88 -12.42 -4.69
N GLY A 30 -4.92 -13.74 -4.86
CA GLY A 30 -4.28 -14.70 -3.97
C GLY A 30 -4.96 -14.82 -2.62
N ALA A 31 -6.29 -14.66 -2.59
CA ALA A 31 -7.09 -14.75 -1.38
C ALA A 31 -7.26 -16.20 -0.91
N ASP A 32 -7.27 -16.39 0.40
CA ASP A 32 -7.80 -17.58 1.07
C ASP A 32 -9.33 -17.51 1.21
N ASP A 33 -9.92 -18.52 1.87
CA ASP A 33 -11.36 -18.65 2.08
C ASP A 33 -11.99 -17.48 2.87
N HIS A 34 -11.17 -16.67 3.55
CA HIS A 34 -11.60 -15.48 4.29
C HIS A 34 -11.46 -14.19 3.47
N GLY A 35 -11.00 -14.26 2.21
CA GLY A 35 -10.70 -13.05 1.42
C GLY A 35 -9.37 -12.39 1.81
N MET A 36 -8.51 -13.11 2.53
CA MET A 36 -7.28 -12.61 3.13
C MET A 36 -6.06 -13.26 2.48
N ARG A 37 -4.86 -12.71 2.72
CA ARG A 37 -3.62 -13.32 2.28
C ARG A 37 -2.42 -12.94 3.15
N GLY A 38 -1.36 -13.71 3.00
CA GLY A 38 -0.06 -13.40 3.57
C GLY A 38 0.67 -12.29 2.81
N TYR A 39 1.31 -11.43 3.57
CA TYR A 39 2.19 -10.33 3.16
C TYR A 39 3.40 -10.24 4.09
N VAL A 40 4.34 -9.37 3.74
CA VAL A 40 5.35 -8.85 4.66
C VAL A 40 5.17 -7.34 4.78
N PHE A 41 4.89 -6.89 6.00
CA PHE A 41 4.93 -5.49 6.38
C PHE A 41 6.39 -5.11 6.62
N VAL A 42 6.81 -4.00 6.00
CA VAL A 42 8.15 -3.45 6.16
C VAL A 42 8.01 -2.04 6.72
N LEU A 43 8.60 -1.80 7.88
CA LEU A 43 8.74 -0.47 8.46
C LEU A 43 10.10 0.09 8.06
N LEU A 44 10.10 1.23 7.37
CA LEU A 44 11.30 1.99 7.06
C LEU A 44 11.55 3.02 8.15
N LYS A 45 12.75 3.01 8.72
CA LYS A 45 13.19 3.96 9.74
C LYS A 45 14.43 4.72 9.28
N THR A 46 14.68 5.86 9.90
CA THR A 46 15.92 6.60 9.68
C THR A 46 17.13 5.72 9.98
N GLY A 47 18.05 5.64 9.02
CA GLY A 47 19.30 4.90 9.14
C GLY A 47 20.45 5.75 9.70
N PRO A 48 21.60 5.12 9.98
CA PRO A 48 22.75 5.80 10.56
C PRO A 48 23.49 6.71 9.57
N ASN A 49 23.29 6.53 8.27
CA ASN A 49 24.04 7.21 7.21
C ASN A 49 23.16 8.25 6.52
N LYS A 50 22.80 9.31 7.26
CA LYS A 50 21.99 10.40 6.71
C LYS A 50 22.75 11.11 5.59
N MET A 51 22.15 11.17 4.41
CA MET A 51 22.71 11.90 3.27
C MET A 51 22.40 13.40 3.39
N PRO A 52 23.40 14.29 3.22
CA PRO A 52 23.17 15.74 3.14
C PRO A 52 22.27 16.10 1.94
N ASP A 53 21.54 17.21 2.05
CA ASP A 53 20.74 17.71 0.95
C ASP A 53 21.63 18.08 -0.25
N GLY A 54 21.18 17.75 -1.46
CA GLY A 54 21.90 18.01 -2.70
C GLY A 54 21.63 16.95 -3.77
N PRO A 55 22.31 17.07 -4.93
CA PRO A 55 22.03 16.23 -6.10
C PRO A 55 22.13 14.72 -5.84
N GLU A 56 23.09 14.26 -5.02
CA GLU A 56 23.21 12.83 -4.71
C GLU A 56 21.99 12.31 -3.93
N ARG A 57 21.47 13.13 -3.01
CA ARG A 57 20.28 12.79 -2.23
C ARG A 57 19.05 12.73 -3.13
N ASP A 58 18.89 13.71 -4.00
CA ASP A 58 17.78 13.76 -4.96
C ASP A 58 17.80 12.56 -5.91
N ASP A 59 18.99 12.17 -6.38
CA ASP A 59 19.21 10.98 -7.21
C ASP A 59 18.86 9.68 -6.47
N MET A 60 19.26 9.56 -5.20
CA MET A 60 18.91 8.43 -4.34
C MET A 60 17.40 8.29 -4.19
N TYR A 61 16.68 9.37 -3.88
CA TYR A 61 15.22 9.32 -3.72
C TYR A 61 14.48 9.09 -5.04
N ARG A 62 14.98 9.62 -6.16
CA ARG A 62 14.45 9.27 -7.48
C ARG A 62 14.57 7.77 -7.74
N GLY A 63 15.71 7.17 -7.38
CA GLY A 63 15.91 5.73 -7.45
C GLY A 63 14.99 4.93 -6.51
N HIS A 64 14.73 5.43 -5.30
CA HIS A 64 13.76 4.85 -4.37
C HIS A 64 12.35 4.77 -4.97
N PHE A 65 11.84 5.89 -5.51
CA PHE A 65 10.50 5.91 -6.13
C PHE A 65 10.42 5.05 -7.40
N ALA A 66 11.50 5.01 -8.20
CA ALA A 66 11.59 4.12 -9.35
C ALA A 66 11.55 2.64 -8.93
N ASN A 67 12.24 2.28 -7.85
CA ASN A 67 12.20 0.94 -7.28
C ASN A 67 10.79 0.56 -6.81
N MET A 68 10.09 1.46 -6.10
CA MET A 68 8.71 1.25 -5.68
C MET A 68 7.77 1.05 -6.88
N THR A 69 7.91 1.86 -7.93
CA THR A 69 7.11 1.74 -9.15
C THR A 69 7.33 0.40 -9.84
N ARG A 70 8.59 -0.04 -9.93
CA ARG A 70 8.94 -1.36 -10.48
C ARG A 70 8.29 -2.48 -9.67
N LEU A 71 8.44 -2.49 -8.34
CA LEU A 71 7.86 -3.51 -7.47
C LEU A 71 6.32 -3.53 -7.51
N SER A 72 5.69 -2.37 -7.64
CA SER A 72 4.24 -2.26 -7.81
C SER A 72 3.77 -2.90 -9.12
N LYS A 73 4.45 -2.60 -10.24
CA LYS A 73 4.17 -3.21 -11.56
C LYS A 73 4.40 -4.72 -11.59
N GLU A 74 5.37 -5.21 -10.85
CA GLU A 74 5.65 -6.64 -10.68
C GLU A 74 4.61 -7.35 -9.77
N GLY A 75 3.64 -6.61 -9.21
CA GLY A 75 2.64 -7.15 -8.29
C GLY A 75 3.23 -7.54 -6.93
N LYS A 76 4.42 -7.01 -6.59
CA LYS A 76 5.13 -7.31 -5.34
C LYS A 76 4.86 -6.28 -4.25
N LEU A 77 4.58 -5.03 -4.60
CA LEU A 77 4.25 -3.95 -3.66
C LEU A 77 2.76 -3.63 -3.70
N ALA A 78 2.02 -4.06 -2.67
CA ALA A 78 0.57 -3.85 -2.58
C ALA A 78 0.23 -2.44 -2.07
N LEU A 79 1.02 -1.92 -1.13
CA LEU A 79 0.82 -0.61 -0.53
C LEU A 79 2.18 -0.02 -0.14
N ALA A 80 2.33 1.28 -0.33
CA ALA A 80 3.43 2.05 0.21
C ALA A 80 2.97 3.45 0.59
N GLY A 81 3.66 4.06 1.56
CA GLY A 81 3.38 5.43 1.96
C GLY A 81 4.33 5.93 3.05
N PRO A 82 4.47 7.25 3.19
CA PRO A 82 5.25 7.85 4.26
C PRO A 82 4.51 7.75 5.60
N TYR A 83 5.29 7.70 6.69
CA TYR A 83 4.80 8.01 8.02
C TYR A 83 4.96 9.51 8.31
N ASP A 84 4.43 9.96 9.44
CA ASP A 84 4.49 11.35 9.91
C ASP A 84 5.88 11.78 10.44
N GLY A 85 6.85 10.86 10.49
CA GLY A 85 8.20 11.12 10.97
C GLY A 85 8.39 10.91 12.47
N VAL A 86 7.32 10.61 13.23
CA VAL A 86 7.41 10.31 14.66
C VAL A 86 8.22 9.04 14.87
N ASP A 87 8.98 8.97 15.97
CA ASP A 87 9.85 7.84 16.32
C ASP A 87 10.89 7.46 15.25
N GLY A 88 11.19 8.40 14.34
CA GLY A 88 12.11 8.18 13.23
C GLY A 88 11.54 7.26 12.13
N TRP A 89 10.23 7.00 12.13
CA TRP A 89 9.54 6.22 11.12
C TRP A 89 9.37 7.04 9.85
N ARG A 90 9.82 6.47 8.72
CA ARG A 90 9.89 7.18 7.44
C ARG A 90 8.80 6.75 6.48
N GLY A 91 8.51 5.46 6.44
CA GLY A 91 7.46 4.93 5.59
C GLY A 91 7.21 3.45 5.83
N LEU A 92 6.25 2.91 5.08
CA LEU A 92 5.93 1.49 5.09
C LEU A 92 5.88 0.92 3.68
N PHE A 93 6.14 -0.37 3.60
CA PHE A 93 5.73 -1.22 2.48
C PHE A 93 4.86 -2.37 2.97
N VAL A 94 3.87 -2.76 2.18
CA VAL A 94 3.18 -4.05 2.30
C VAL A 94 3.52 -4.86 1.05
N LEU A 95 4.37 -5.87 1.22
CA LEU A 95 4.87 -6.70 0.12
C LEU A 95 4.07 -8.00 0.00
N ALA A 96 3.61 -8.27 -1.21
CA ALA A 96 2.84 -9.44 -1.62
C ALA A 96 3.76 -10.64 -1.93
N VAL A 97 4.54 -11.05 -0.94
CA VAL A 97 5.60 -12.07 -1.05
C VAL A 97 5.36 -13.24 -0.10
N LYS A 98 6.04 -14.37 -0.34
CA LYS A 98 5.85 -15.60 0.44
C LYS A 98 6.36 -15.48 1.87
N ASP A 99 7.50 -14.82 2.06
CA ASP A 99 8.21 -14.77 3.33
C ASP A 99 9.11 -13.52 3.46
N ILE A 100 9.69 -13.37 4.66
CA ILE A 100 10.60 -12.26 5.00
C ILE A 100 11.87 -12.29 4.16
N GLU A 101 12.35 -13.47 3.74
CA GLU A 101 13.59 -13.57 2.96
C GLU A 101 13.40 -13.02 1.54
N GLU A 102 12.25 -13.29 0.92
CA GLU A 102 11.88 -12.65 -0.35
C GLU A 102 11.75 -11.13 -0.16
N ALA A 103 11.09 -10.66 0.91
CA ALA A 103 10.98 -9.23 1.20
C ALA A 103 12.34 -8.56 1.35
N ARG A 104 13.28 -9.15 2.11
CA ARG A 104 14.63 -8.63 2.29
C ARG A 104 15.36 -8.45 0.98
N LYS A 105 15.26 -9.42 0.07
CA LYS A 105 15.89 -9.35 -1.26
C LYS A 105 15.33 -8.19 -2.09
N LEU A 106 14.02 -7.98 -2.06
CA LEU A 106 13.38 -6.88 -2.80
C LEU A 106 13.71 -5.51 -2.19
N VAL A 107 13.71 -5.40 -0.87
CA VAL A 107 14.03 -4.14 -0.17
C VAL A 107 15.51 -3.78 -0.29
N ALA A 108 16.40 -4.76 -0.37
CA ALA A 108 17.83 -4.55 -0.56
C ALA A 108 18.20 -3.95 -1.93
N THR A 109 17.27 -3.89 -2.90
CA THR A 109 17.50 -3.20 -4.18
C THR A 109 17.24 -1.70 -4.11
N ASP A 110 16.75 -1.19 -2.97
CA ASP A 110 16.38 0.21 -2.81
C ASP A 110 17.59 1.09 -2.47
N PRO A 111 17.87 2.16 -3.23
CA PRO A 111 18.99 3.06 -2.94
C PRO A 111 19.01 3.62 -1.52
N VAL A 112 17.85 3.92 -0.91
CA VAL A 112 17.84 4.45 0.48
C VAL A 112 18.28 3.41 1.50
N ILE A 113 18.08 2.13 1.20
CA ILE A 113 18.55 1.00 2.01
C ILE A 113 20.03 0.73 1.75
N ILE A 114 20.45 0.70 0.48
CA ILE A 114 21.85 0.47 0.08
C ILE A 114 22.78 1.53 0.67
N LYS A 115 22.36 2.80 0.66
CA LYS A 115 23.15 3.92 1.19
C LYS A 115 23.04 4.05 2.71
N GLY A 116 22.10 3.35 3.36
CA GLY A 116 21.87 3.43 4.80
C GLY A 116 21.20 4.73 5.27
N GLU A 117 20.58 5.48 4.36
CA GLU A 117 19.68 6.60 4.69
C GLU A 117 18.45 6.09 5.46
N MET A 118 18.01 4.88 5.13
CA MET A 118 16.96 4.15 5.85
C MET A 118 17.39 2.73 6.20
N VAL A 119 16.77 2.18 7.24
CA VAL A 119 16.85 0.77 7.62
C VAL A 119 15.45 0.17 7.65
N ALA A 120 15.33 -1.13 7.43
CA ALA A 120 14.05 -1.82 7.31
C ALA A 120 13.85 -2.86 8.42
N GLU A 121 12.67 -2.84 9.05
CA GLU A 121 12.18 -3.89 9.94
C GLU A 121 11.07 -4.68 9.24
N TYR A 122 11.05 -6.00 9.42
CA TYR A 122 10.23 -6.91 8.62
C TYR A 122 9.32 -7.75 9.51
N HIS A 123 8.03 -7.77 9.20
CA HIS A 123 7.02 -8.48 9.97
C HIS A 123 6.10 -9.24 9.03
N ARG A 124 5.78 -10.50 9.37
CA ARG A 124 4.70 -11.20 8.68
C ARG A 124 3.40 -10.46 8.94
N TYR A 125 2.64 -10.22 7.87
CA TYR A 125 1.38 -9.52 7.95
C TYR A 125 0.31 -10.35 7.25
N TYR A 126 -0.83 -10.54 7.92
CA TYR A 126 -2.01 -11.17 7.35
C TYR A 126 -3.09 -10.10 7.23
N GLY A 127 -3.59 -9.89 6.02
CA GLY A 127 -4.47 -8.78 5.71
C GLY A 127 -5.35 -9.10 4.50
N SER A 128 -6.28 -8.20 4.19
CA SER A 128 -7.20 -8.40 3.06
C SER A 128 -6.44 -8.55 1.75
N ALA A 129 -6.82 -9.52 0.92
CA ALA A 129 -6.31 -9.68 -0.44
C ALA A 129 -6.67 -8.48 -1.33
N ALA A 130 -7.69 -7.70 -0.94
CA ALA A 130 -8.09 -6.48 -1.65
C ALA A 130 -7.00 -5.39 -1.68
N LEU A 131 -5.98 -5.44 -0.82
CA LEU A 131 -4.83 -4.54 -0.93
C LEU A 131 -4.13 -4.65 -2.29
N MET A 132 -4.21 -5.79 -2.96
CA MET A 132 -3.67 -5.98 -4.32
C MET A 132 -4.39 -5.15 -5.39
N LEU A 133 -5.57 -4.61 -5.10
CA LEU A 133 -6.27 -3.68 -5.98
C LEU A 133 -5.80 -2.24 -5.80
N VAL A 134 -5.15 -1.91 -4.68
CA VAL A 134 -4.75 -0.53 -4.35
C VAL A 134 -3.90 0.10 -5.45
N PRO A 135 -2.89 -0.55 -6.07
CA PRO A 135 -2.13 0.06 -7.15
C PRO A 135 -2.99 0.46 -8.36
N GLU A 136 -3.88 -0.43 -8.81
CA GLU A 136 -4.78 -0.17 -9.95
C GLU A 136 -5.77 0.96 -9.62
N GLN A 137 -6.29 0.99 -8.39
CA GLN A 137 -7.21 2.04 -7.96
C GLN A 137 -6.48 3.37 -7.79
N HIS A 138 -5.25 3.36 -7.26
CA HIS A 138 -4.43 4.56 -7.12
C HIS A 138 -4.26 5.29 -8.46
N ASP A 139 -3.96 4.55 -9.53
CA ASP A 139 -3.83 5.13 -10.87
C ASP A 139 -5.11 5.82 -11.37
N LYS A 140 -6.29 5.34 -10.94
CA LYS A 140 -7.59 5.96 -11.27
C LYS A 140 -7.91 7.18 -10.40
N LEU A 141 -7.38 7.22 -9.18
CA LEU A 141 -7.59 8.31 -8.22
C LEU A 141 -6.63 9.49 -8.45
N ALA A 142 -5.43 9.21 -8.96
CA ALA A 142 -4.38 10.19 -9.10
C ALA A 142 -4.68 11.21 -10.22
N ARG A 143 -4.96 12.48 -9.83
CA ARG A 143 -5.04 13.60 -10.79
C ARG A 143 -3.69 13.96 -11.41
N LYS A 144 -2.61 13.69 -10.67
CA LYS A 144 -1.21 13.90 -11.09
C LYS A 144 -0.44 12.64 -10.72
N LYS A 145 0.41 12.18 -11.62
CA LYS A 145 1.35 11.09 -11.32
C LYS A 145 2.50 11.64 -10.48
N PHE A 146 2.96 10.84 -9.52
CA PHE A 146 4.19 11.09 -8.77
C PHE A 146 5.43 10.93 -9.67
#